data_AF-A0A0C3LJQ9-F1
#
_entry.id   AF-A0A0C3LJQ9-F1
#
_cell.length_a   1.000
_cell.length_b   1.000
_cell.length_c   1.000
_cell.angle_alpha   90.00
_cell.angle_beta   90.00
_cell.angle_gamma   90.00
#
_symmetry.space_group_name_H-M   'P 1'
#
loop_
_entity.id
_entity.type
_entity.pdbx_description
1 polymer ?
#
loop_
_entity_poly.entity_id
_entity_poly.type
_entity_poly.pdbx_seq_one_letter_code
_entity_poly.pdbx_strand_id
1 'polypeptide(L)'
;MTHQPLPSDEILRHIVDAHCHPTDNEIPVSAMDDLKTHVCAMASRKDDQVKVANLARQWPDKVTPCFGFHPWCSHHISVLDATPSKRDHYASLFLSSDPSEQDINVFEEVLKNLPEPTPLSTVISSVRTNLVEFPNALLGEVGIDRSFRIPYNSYPFAGAKKLSPFTVPAAHQLALLEAQIALAVELRRSISLHSVKAQQVTLDLLKRLKEKYKEDFGKINIDLHSCGFSAESWKEVESKYPNLFLSLSVVINGRSPSYEVLIRKCSPDRILSESDYNEIGNSTEYTWDMICSVARLKGWNIETESWNDDDGLEEKEWGVVRRLERNWRRFVGPGLGLASATPRVGRRTRHLDDPAHKWNGEWVDESSESGVE
;
A
#
# COMPACT_ATOMS: atom_id res chain seq x y z
N MET A 1 -10.74 13.53 19.47
CA MET A 1 -10.25 14.56 18.54
C MET A 1 -11.45 15.38 18.10
N THR A 2 -11.28 16.67 17.86
CA THR A 2 -12.30 17.51 17.21
C THR A 2 -12.03 17.50 15.71
N HIS A 3 -12.97 16.99 14.93
CA HIS A 3 -12.88 16.98 13.47
C HIS A 3 -12.90 18.39 12.88
N GLN A 4 -12.28 18.55 11.71
CA GLN A 4 -12.42 19.78 10.92
C GLN A 4 -13.86 19.95 10.43
N PRO A 5 -14.38 21.18 10.33
CA PRO A 5 -15.68 21.43 9.71
C PRO A 5 -15.70 20.87 8.28
N LEU A 6 -16.74 20.12 7.94
CA LEU A 6 -16.93 19.58 6.59
C LEU A 6 -17.20 20.71 5.58
N PRO A 7 -16.74 20.57 4.33
CA PRO A 7 -17.07 21.49 3.25
C PRO A 7 -18.52 21.24 2.78
N SER A 8 -18.98 21.99 1.77
CA SER A 8 -20.31 21.77 1.19
C SER A 8 -20.45 20.36 0.59
N ASP A 9 -21.69 19.86 0.54
CA ASP A 9 -22.04 18.59 -0.10
C ASP A 9 -21.54 18.48 -1.55
N GLU A 10 -21.42 19.62 -2.24
CA GLU A 10 -20.88 19.67 -3.59
C GLU A 10 -19.41 19.25 -3.63
N ILE A 11 -18.59 19.78 -2.72
CA ILE A 11 -17.18 19.41 -2.57
C ILE A 11 -17.04 17.94 -2.13
N LEU A 12 -17.87 17.50 -1.19
CA LEU A 12 -17.79 16.13 -0.66
C LEU A 12 -17.95 15.06 -1.74
N ARG A 13 -18.70 15.32 -2.82
CA ARG A 13 -18.88 14.39 -3.95
C ARG A 13 -17.60 14.14 -4.75
N HIS A 14 -16.61 15.02 -4.63
CA HIS A 14 -15.30 14.88 -5.28
C HIS A 14 -14.24 14.26 -4.37
N ILE A 15 -14.60 13.94 -3.12
CA ILE A 15 -13.72 13.29 -2.17
C ILE A 15 -13.84 11.78 -2.31
N VAL A 16 -12.68 11.14 -2.37
CA VAL A 16 -12.54 9.70 -2.33
C VAL A 16 -11.79 9.29 -1.07
N ASP A 17 -12.42 8.41 -0.29
CA ASP A 17 -11.75 7.61 0.71
C ASP A 17 -11.09 6.42 0.02
N ALA A 18 -9.77 6.49 -0.19
CA ALA A 18 -9.02 5.48 -0.93
C ALA A 18 -8.96 4.11 -0.22
N HIS A 19 -9.29 4.05 1.08
CA HIS A 19 -9.21 2.83 1.86
C HIS A 19 -10.03 2.90 3.16
N CYS A 20 -11.05 2.04 3.28
CA CYS A 20 -11.79 1.85 4.52
C CYS A 20 -12.38 0.43 4.65
N HIS A 21 -12.84 0.09 5.86
CA HIS A 21 -13.37 -1.23 6.22
C HIS A 21 -14.82 -1.18 6.68
N PRO A 22 -15.76 -0.65 5.86
CA PRO A 22 -17.12 -0.37 6.33
C PRO A 22 -17.88 -1.63 6.75
N THR A 23 -17.52 -2.80 6.22
CA THR A 23 -18.20 -4.08 6.49
C THR A 23 -17.73 -4.80 7.74
N ASP A 24 -16.78 -4.23 8.49
CA ASP A 24 -16.36 -4.74 9.79
C ASP A 24 -17.39 -4.45 10.88
N ASN A 25 -18.30 -3.50 10.63
CA ASN A 25 -19.47 -3.24 11.46
C ASN A 25 -20.77 -3.40 10.66
N GLU A 26 -21.89 -3.34 11.37
CA GLU A 26 -23.19 -3.18 10.73
C GLU A 26 -23.26 -1.80 10.07
N ILE A 27 -23.82 -1.74 8.85
CA ILE A 27 -23.96 -0.52 8.08
C ILE A 27 -25.44 -0.14 8.03
N PRO A 28 -25.89 0.88 8.77
CA PRO A 28 -27.24 1.39 8.62
C PRO A 28 -27.45 1.97 7.22
N VAL A 29 -28.60 1.68 6.60
CA VAL A 29 -28.95 2.24 5.28
C VAL A 29 -28.88 3.78 5.27
N SER A 30 -29.33 4.42 6.36
CA SER A 30 -29.26 5.87 6.51
C SER A 30 -27.83 6.42 6.42
N ALA A 31 -26.85 5.70 6.96
CA ALA A 31 -25.45 6.12 6.88
C ALA A 31 -24.95 6.14 5.43
N MET A 32 -25.38 5.17 4.61
CA MET A 32 -25.07 5.16 3.18
C MET A 32 -25.87 6.20 2.38
N ASP A 33 -27.10 6.52 2.78
CA ASP A 33 -27.90 7.59 2.16
C ASP A 33 -27.26 8.97 2.41
N ASP A 34 -26.79 9.18 3.64
CA ASP A 34 -26.12 10.41 4.06
C ASP A 34 -24.73 10.56 3.46
N LEU A 35 -24.00 9.45 3.22
CA LEU A 35 -22.67 9.45 2.61
C LEU A 35 -22.64 10.21 1.27
N LYS A 36 -21.84 11.29 1.21
CA LYS A 36 -21.64 12.09 -0.02
C LYS A 36 -20.32 11.75 -0.73
N THR A 37 -19.33 11.26 0.00
CA THR A 37 -18.03 10.85 -0.52
C THR A 37 -18.12 9.51 -1.24
N HIS A 38 -17.13 9.22 -2.09
CA HIS A 38 -16.92 7.90 -2.66
C HIS A 38 -15.94 7.11 -1.78
N VAL A 39 -16.14 5.81 -1.60
CA VAL A 39 -15.32 4.99 -0.71
C VAL A 39 -14.82 3.71 -1.37
N CYS A 40 -13.61 3.31 -1.01
CA CYS A 40 -13.02 2.04 -1.40
C CYS A 40 -13.16 1.03 -0.25
N ALA A 41 -14.15 0.15 -0.36
CA ALA A 41 -14.49 -0.81 0.69
C ALA A 41 -13.60 -2.05 0.59
N MET A 42 -12.71 -2.22 1.57
CA MET A 42 -11.75 -3.31 1.63
C MET A 42 -12.35 -4.58 2.23
N ALA A 43 -12.22 -5.70 1.51
CA ALA A 43 -12.36 -7.02 2.10
C ALA A 43 -11.02 -7.47 2.69
N SER A 44 -11.06 -8.18 3.81
CA SER A 44 -9.85 -8.64 4.51
C SER A 44 -9.80 -10.15 4.68
N ARG A 45 -10.93 -10.86 4.65
CA ARG A 45 -11.04 -12.28 5.00
C ARG A 45 -12.07 -12.99 4.14
N LYS A 46 -12.41 -14.22 4.46
CA LYS A 46 -13.41 -14.98 3.68
C LYS A 46 -14.82 -14.40 3.81
N ASP A 47 -15.19 -13.99 5.02
CA ASP A 47 -16.59 -13.72 5.38
C ASP A 47 -17.07 -12.33 4.96
N ASP A 48 -16.16 -11.40 4.69
CA ASP A 48 -16.48 -10.04 4.27
C ASP A 48 -16.42 -9.83 2.75
N GLN A 49 -15.86 -10.76 1.97
CA GLN A 49 -15.89 -10.69 0.49
C GLN A 49 -17.31 -10.48 -0.03
N VAL A 50 -18.27 -11.26 0.47
CA VAL A 50 -19.67 -11.17 0.03
C VAL A 50 -20.34 -9.89 0.54
N LYS A 51 -19.94 -9.39 1.72
CA LYS A 51 -20.47 -8.16 2.30
C LYS A 51 -20.06 -6.96 1.45
N VAL A 52 -18.78 -6.89 1.08
CA VAL A 52 -18.24 -5.86 0.19
C VAL A 52 -18.90 -5.92 -1.18
N ALA A 53 -19.07 -7.11 -1.75
CA ALA A 53 -19.78 -7.27 -3.02
C ALA A 53 -21.24 -6.78 -2.94
N ASN A 54 -21.96 -7.14 -1.89
CA ASN A 54 -23.35 -6.69 -1.68
C ASN A 54 -23.45 -5.18 -1.50
N LEU A 55 -22.53 -4.58 -0.72
CA LEU A 55 -22.44 -3.14 -0.53
C LEU A 55 -22.26 -2.41 -1.86
N ALA A 56 -21.35 -2.89 -2.72
CA ALA A 56 -21.13 -2.31 -4.04
C ALA A 56 -22.30 -2.50 -5.01
N ARG A 57 -23.02 -3.63 -4.95
CA ARG A 57 -24.25 -3.81 -5.74
C ARG A 57 -25.36 -2.84 -5.33
N GLN A 58 -25.44 -2.53 -4.04
CA GLN A 58 -26.49 -1.67 -3.51
C GLN A 58 -26.18 -0.17 -3.71
N TRP A 59 -24.91 0.24 -3.67
CA TRP A 59 -24.48 1.63 -3.89
C TRP A 59 -23.32 1.73 -4.90
N PRO A 60 -23.54 1.38 -6.18
CA PRO A 60 -22.48 1.30 -7.18
C PRO A 60 -21.82 2.66 -7.50
N ASP A 61 -22.53 3.77 -7.29
CA ASP A 61 -21.98 5.12 -7.53
C ASP A 61 -21.13 5.63 -6.35
N LYS A 62 -21.26 5.03 -5.16
CA LYS A 62 -20.57 5.47 -3.94
C LYS A 62 -19.45 4.52 -3.51
N VAL A 63 -19.44 3.29 -4.01
CA VAL A 63 -18.57 2.22 -3.48
C VAL A 63 -17.77 1.57 -4.61
N THR A 64 -16.45 1.67 -4.51
CA THR A 64 -15.53 0.78 -5.22
C THR A 64 -15.22 -0.42 -4.33
N PRO A 65 -15.66 -1.64 -4.68
CA PRO A 65 -15.32 -2.82 -3.90
C PRO A 65 -13.86 -3.19 -4.12
N CYS A 66 -13.19 -3.57 -3.05
CA CYS A 66 -11.82 -4.08 -3.09
C CYS A 66 -11.83 -5.51 -2.56
N PHE A 67 -11.29 -6.45 -3.34
CA PHE A 67 -11.27 -7.87 -2.99
C PHE A 67 -9.86 -8.36 -2.77
N GLY A 68 -9.64 -9.04 -1.65
CA GLY A 68 -8.33 -9.51 -1.24
C GLY A 68 -8.38 -10.20 0.10
N PHE A 69 -7.33 -10.96 0.41
CA PHE A 69 -7.12 -11.59 1.70
C PHE A 69 -5.93 -10.93 2.39
N HIS A 70 -6.23 -10.30 3.51
CA HIS A 70 -5.32 -9.56 4.36
C HIS A 70 -4.28 -10.48 5.03
N PRO A 71 -3.02 -10.05 5.27
CA PRO A 71 -2.02 -10.84 5.98
C PRO A 71 -2.44 -11.34 7.35
N TRP A 72 -3.39 -10.69 8.04
CA TRP A 72 -3.94 -11.19 9.32
C TRP A 72 -4.59 -12.57 9.18
N CYS A 73 -5.21 -12.85 8.03
CA CYS A 73 -5.89 -14.13 7.77
C CYS A 73 -5.03 -15.11 6.96
N SER A 74 -3.78 -14.75 6.64
CA SER A 74 -2.87 -15.59 5.85
C SER A 74 -2.66 -17.00 6.42
N HIS A 75 -2.65 -17.13 7.75
CA HIS A 75 -2.52 -18.42 8.41
C HIS A 75 -3.73 -19.35 8.17
N HIS A 76 -4.90 -18.85 7.79
CA HIS A 76 -6.04 -19.68 7.41
C HIS A 76 -5.90 -20.30 6.02
N ILE A 77 -4.86 -19.95 5.25
CA ILE A 77 -4.71 -20.34 3.86
C ILE A 77 -3.49 -21.25 3.73
N SER A 78 -3.67 -22.42 3.10
CA SER A 78 -2.57 -23.31 2.75
C SER A 78 -2.03 -22.99 1.37
N VAL A 79 -0.70 -22.91 1.26
CA VAL A 79 0.04 -22.71 0.00
C VAL A 79 0.43 -24.04 -0.67
N LEU A 80 0.04 -25.18 -0.08
CA LEU A 80 0.31 -26.51 -0.61
C LEU A 80 -0.82 -26.97 -1.54
N ASP A 81 -0.46 -27.73 -2.58
CA ASP A 81 -1.43 -28.28 -3.54
C ASP A 81 -2.39 -29.27 -2.87
N ALA A 82 -1.84 -30.19 -2.06
CA ALA A 82 -2.61 -31.06 -1.18
C ALA A 82 -2.78 -30.34 0.16
N THR A 83 -4.02 -30.00 0.52
CA THR A 83 -4.29 -29.31 1.79
C THR A 83 -3.95 -30.24 2.96
N PRO A 84 -2.99 -29.86 3.82
CA PRO A 84 -2.59 -30.67 4.97
C PRO A 84 -3.72 -30.72 6.01
N SER A 85 -3.58 -31.61 6.99
CA SER A 85 -4.48 -31.59 8.15
C SER A 85 -4.40 -30.24 8.86
N LYS A 86 -5.48 -29.85 9.56
CA LYS A 86 -5.52 -28.64 10.38
C LYS A 86 -4.28 -28.51 11.26
N ARG A 87 -3.93 -29.56 12.00
CA ARG A 87 -2.81 -29.56 12.93
C ARG A 87 -1.48 -29.38 12.19
N ASP A 88 -1.25 -30.11 11.11
CA ASP A 88 0.02 -30.07 10.37
C ASP A 88 0.23 -28.69 9.72
N HIS A 89 -0.84 -28.10 9.16
CA HIS A 89 -0.80 -26.75 8.60
C HIS A 89 -0.30 -25.74 9.63
N TYR A 90 -1.00 -25.63 10.76
CA TYR A 90 -0.66 -24.62 11.77
C TYR A 90 0.65 -24.93 12.50
N ALA A 91 0.96 -26.21 12.73
CA ALA A 91 2.24 -26.60 13.31
C ALA A 91 3.40 -26.14 12.42
N SER A 92 3.28 -26.29 11.09
CA SER A 92 4.31 -25.84 10.15
C SER A 92 4.54 -24.32 10.14
N LEU A 93 3.53 -23.53 10.55
CA LEU A 93 3.64 -22.07 10.61
C LEU A 93 4.14 -21.57 11.97
N PHE A 94 3.80 -22.27 13.06
CA PHE A 94 3.92 -21.74 14.41
C PHE A 94 4.97 -22.43 15.27
N LEU A 95 5.25 -23.71 15.01
CA LEU A 95 6.23 -24.48 15.78
C LEU A 95 7.59 -24.51 15.08
N SER A 96 8.66 -24.47 15.88
CA SER A 96 10.01 -24.74 15.40
C SER A 96 10.21 -26.25 15.17
N SER A 97 11.39 -26.63 14.65
CA SER A 97 11.77 -28.04 14.51
C SER A 97 11.92 -28.78 15.85
N ASP A 98 12.14 -28.04 16.94
CA ASP A 98 12.30 -28.56 18.31
C ASP A 98 11.57 -27.61 19.29
N PRO A 99 10.22 -27.69 19.36
CA PRO A 99 9.41 -26.79 20.15
C PRO A 99 9.46 -27.16 21.64
N SER A 100 9.44 -26.16 22.52
CA SER A 100 9.34 -26.42 23.96
C SER A 100 7.96 -26.97 24.35
N GLU A 101 7.87 -27.63 25.51
CA GLU A 101 6.57 -28.07 26.06
C GLU A 101 5.59 -26.89 26.22
N GLN A 102 6.10 -25.72 26.58
CA GLN A 102 5.30 -24.49 26.68
C GLN A 102 4.75 -24.07 25.30
N ASP A 103 5.57 -24.11 24.24
CA ASP A 103 5.13 -23.77 22.89
C ASP A 103 4.05 -24.73 22.39
N ILE A 104 4.21 -26.04 22.66
CA ILE A 104 3.22 -27.07 22.32
C ILE A 104 1.91 -26.79 23.05
N ASN A 105 1.94 -26.51 24.35
CA ASN A 105 0.74 -26.22 25.14
C ASN A 105 0.00 -24.98 24.62
N VAL A 106 0.73 -23.92 24.29
CA VAL A 106 0.15 -22.70 23.70
C VAL A 106 -0.41 -22.98 22.31
N PHE A 107 0.29 -23.76 21.49
CA PHE A 107 -0.18 -24.17 20.17
C PHE A 107 -1.50 -24.94 20.23
N GLU A 108 -1.61 -25.94 21.11
CA GLU A 108 -2.83 -26.74 21.26
C GLU A 108 -4.00 -25.91 21.83
N GLU A 109 -3.74 -24.86 22.64
CA GLU A 109 -4.76 -23.90 23.07
C GLU A 109 -5.29 -23.07 21.89
N VAL A 110 -4.39 -22.50 21.09
CA VAL A 110 -4.75 -21.65 19.94
C VAL A 110 -5.44 -22.47 18.83
N LEU A 111 -4.95 -23.68 18.55
CA LEU A 111 -5.45 -24.57 17.48
C LEU A 111 -6.96 -24.85 17.58
N LYS A 112 -7.51 -24.88 18.80
CA LYS A 112 -8.94 -25.10 19.06
C LYS A 112 -9.83 -24.04 18.39
N ASN A 113 -9.34 -22.81 18.28
CA ASN A 113 -10.12 -21.67 17.78
C ASN A 113 -9.85 -21.35 16.30
N LEU A 114 -8.83 -21.96 15.69
CA LEU A 114 -8.52 -21.76 14.28
C LEU A 114 -9.47 -22.57 13.38
N PRO A 115 -9.78 -22.11 12.15
CA PRO A 115 -10.61 -22.85 11.21
C PRO A 115 -9.84 -24.01 10.53
N GLU A 116 -10.50 -24.75 9.65
CA GLU A 116 -9.80 -25.60 8.68
C GLU A 116 -9.06 -24.73 7.64
N PRO A 117 -7.83 -25.11 7.22
CA PRO A 117 -7.09 -24.36 6.22
C PRO A 117 -7.80 -24.41 4.86
N THR A 118 -7.92 -23.24 4.23
CA THR A 118 -8.47 -23.11 2.87
C THR A 118 -7.33 -23.21 1.85
N PRO A 119 -7.48 -23.98 0.75
CA PRO A 119 -6.49 -24.01 -0.32
C PRO A 119 -6.32 -22.62 -0.97
N LEU A 120 -5.08 -22.22 -1.29
CA LEU A 120 -4.80 -20.98 -2.02
C LEU A 120 -5.55 -20.91 -3.36
N SER A 121 -5.70 -22.03 -4.06
CA SER A 121 -6.44 -22.09 -5.32
C SER A 121 -7.91 -21.65 -5.16
N THR A 122 -8.56 -22.03 -4.07
CA THR A 122 -9.92 -21.58 -3.73
C THR A 122 -9.98 -20.09 -3.48
N VAL A 123 -8.98 -19.56 -2.74
CA VAL A 123 -8.85 -18.12 -2.47
C VAL A 123 -8.71 -17.33 -3.78
N ILE A 124 -7.76 -17.71 -4.64
CA ILE A 124 -7.52 -17.02 -5.93
C ILE A 124 -8.75 -17.11 -6.84
N SER A 125 -9.44 -18.26 -6.86
CA SER A 125 -10.67 -18.43 -7.66
C SER A 125 -11.79 -17.52 -7.17
N SER A 126 -11.94 -17.37 -5.85
CA SER A 126 -12.92 -16.44 -5.27
C SER A 126 -12.60 -14.99 -5.62
N VAL A 127 -11.34 -14.56 -5.44
CA VAL A 127 -10.93 -13.18 -5.76
C VAL A 127 -11.10 -12.90 -7.26
N ARG A 128 -10.74 -13.85 -8.13
CA ARG A 128 -10.94 -13.74 -9.58
C ARG A 128 -12.42 -13.54 -9.93
N THR A 129 -13.30 -14.33 -9.34
CA THR A 129 -14.74 -14.24 -9.60
C THR A 129 -15.25 -12.84 -9.30
N ASN A 130 -14.89 -12.29 -8.15
CA ASN A 130 -15.26 -10.94 -7.75
C ASN A 130 -14.65 -9.86 -8.67
N LEU A 131 -13.34 -9.94 -8.99
CA LEU A 131 -12.68 -8.96 -9.87
C LEU A 131 -13.18 -8.98 -11.32
N VAL A 132 -13.73 -10.10 -11.77
CA VAL A 132 -14.40 -10.23 -13.08
C VAL A 132 -15.81 -9.66 -13.02
N GLU A 133 -16.55 -9.93 -11.94
CA GLU A 133 -17.90 -9.39 -11.74
C GLU A 133 -17.91 -7.85 -11.62
N PHE A 134 -16.91 -7.28 -10.95
CA PHE A 134 -16.77 -5.84 -10.73
C PHE A 134 -15.54 -5.30 -11.49
N PRO A 135 -15.68 -4.81 -12.74
CA PRO A 135 -14.53 -4.38 -13.56
C PRO A 135 -13.72 -3.23 -12.96
N ASN A 136 -14.36 -2.37 -12.16
CA ASN A 136 -13.73 -1.23 -11.49
C ASN A 136 -13.17 -1.57 -10.09
N ALA A 137 -13.30 -2.83 -9.64
CA ALA A 137 -12.81 -3.24 -8.33
C ALA A 137 -11.28 -3.17 -8.24
N LEU A 138 -10.77 -3.01 -7.02
CA LEU A 138 -9.35 -3.10 -6.73
C LEU A 138 -9.00 -4.48 -6.15
N LEU A 139 -7.73 -4.86 -6.25
CA LEU A 139 -7.19 -5.90 -5.38
C LEU A 139 -6.87 -5.25 -4.02
N GLY A 140 -7.59 -5.60 -2.97
CA GLY A 140 -7.37 -5.03 -1.65
C GLY A 140 -8.36 -5.54 -0.60
N GLU A 141 -8.01 -5.56 0.68
CA GLU A 141 -6.68 -5.26 1.19
C GLU A 141 -5.80 -6.52 1.16
N VAL A 142 -4.59 -6.39 0.60
CA VAL A 142 -3.60 -7.48 0.54
C VAL A 142 -2.25 -6.95 1.00
N GLY A 143 -1.37 -7.80 1.54
CA GLY A 143 -0.02 -7.33 1.89
C GLY A 143 0.74 -8.19 2.88
N ILE A 144 1.60 -7.53 3.66
CA ILE A 144 2.50 -8.17 4.63
C ILE A 144 2.41 -7.45 5.98
N ASP A 145 2.16 -8.21 7.04
CA ASP A 145 2.20 -7.72 8.42
C ASP A 145 3.11 -8.61 9.27
N ARG A 146 4.26 -8.07 9.67
CA ARG A 146 5.22 -8.77 10.54
C ARG A 146 4.98 -8.55 12.04
N SER A 147 4.03 -7.68 12.39
CA SER A 147 3.65 -7.38 13.78
C SER A 147 2.44 -8.19 14.23
N PHE A 148 1.64 -8.70 13.30
CA PHE A 148 0.43 -9.44 13.63
C PHE A 148 0.71 -10.69 14.46
N ARG A 149 0.06 -10.78 15.62
CA ARG A 149 0.10 -11.94 16.52
C ARG A 149 -1.21 -12.70 16.44
N ILE A 150 -1.14 -14.03 16.42
CA ILE A 150 -2.33 -14.88 16.40
C ILE A 150 -3.06 -14.73 17.74
N PRO A 151 -4.35 -14.37 17.75
CA PRO A 151 -5.11 -14.26 18.99
C PRO A 151 -5.49 -15.64 19.54
N TYR A 152 -5.65 -15.74 20.86
CA TYR A 152 -6.16 -16.97 21.48
C TYR A 152 -7.64 -17.18 21.20
N ASN A 153 -8.42 -16.09 21.17
CA ASN A 153 -9.84 -16.07 20.83
C ASN A 153 -10.03 -15.55 19.39
N SER A 154 -10.98 -16.12 18.65
CA SER A 154 -11.26 -15.70 17.27
C SER A 154 -12.03 -14.38 17.24
N TYR A 155 -11.87 -13.62 16.16
CA TYR A 155 -12.65 -12.42 15.91
C TYR A 155 -14.08 -12.79 15.43
N PRO A 156 -15.15 -12.10 15.86
CA PRO A 156 -15.16 -11.05 16.89
C PRO A 156 -14.83 -11.62 18.28
N PHE A 157 -13.93 -10.95 19.00
CA PHE A 157 -13.38 -11.48 20.24
C PHE A 157 -14.44 -11.60 21.34
N ALA A 158 -14.65 -12.81 21.85
CA ALA A 158 -15.37 -13.00 23.11
C ALA A 158 -14.47 -12.53 24.27
N GLY A 159 -14.71 -11.30 24.76
CA GLY A 159 -13.96 -10.68 25.85
C GLY A 159 -12.67 -9.98 25.41
N ALA A 160 -11.76 -9.77 26.37
CA ALA A 160 -10.50 -9.06 26.10
C ALA A 160 -9.63 -9.82 25.09
N LYS A 161 -9.03 -9.08 24.16
CA LYS A 161 -8.09 -9.62 23.17
C LYS A 161 -6.85 -10.17 23.88
N LYS A 162 -6.66 -11.48 23.87
CA LYS A 162 -5.46 -12.16 24.37
C LYS A 162 -4.64 -12.63 23.16
N LEU A 163 -3.36 -12.27 23.09
CA LEU A 163 -2.48 -12.60 21.96
C LEU A 163 -1.50 -13.71 22.32
N SER A 164 -1.35 -14.68 21.42
CA SER A 164 -0.33 -15.73 21.50
C SER A 164 1.04 -15.20 21.03
N PRO A 165 2.15 -15.92 21.27
CA PRO A 165 3.46 -15.52 20.77
C PRO A 165 3.60 -15.71 19.25
N PHE A 166 2.70 -16.44 18.60
CA PHE A 166 2.86 -16.83 17.20
C PHE A 166 2.64 -15.67 16.24
N THR A 167 3.49 -15.61 15.21
CA THR A 167 3.39 -14.79 14.01
C THR A 167 3.36 -15.69 12.79
N VAL A 168 2.73 -15.25 11.71
CA VAL A 168 2.80 -15.96 10.43
C VAL A 168 4.15 -15.68 9.76
N PRO A 169 4.90 -16.69 9.30
CA PRO A 169 6.15 -16.51 8.59
C PRO A 169 6.00 -15.58 7.37
N ALA A 170 6.93 -14.65 7.18
CA ALA A 170 6.89 -13.69 6.08
C ALA A 170 6.90 -14.39 4.70
N ALA A 171 7.59 -15.53 4.58
CA ALA A 171 7.59 -16.33 3.36
C ALA A 171 6.19 -16.87 2.99
N HIS A 172 5.40 -17.28 3.99
CA HIS A 172 4.02 -17.73 3.79
C HIS A 172 3.12 -16.57 3.35
N GLN A 173 3.22 -15.41 4.02
CA GLN A 173 2.48 -14.21 3.61
C GLN A 173 2.84 -13.76 2.19
N LEU A 174 4.13 -13.78 1.83
CA LEU A 174 4.61 -13.44 0.49
C LEU A 174 4.08 -14.38 -0.59
N ALA A 175 4.01 -15.68 -0.35
CA ALA A 175 3.48 -16.64 -1.31
C ALA A 175 2.01 -16.34 -1.65
N LEU A 176 1.20 -16.03 -0.63
CA LEU A 176 -0.21 -15.65 -0.81
C LEU A 176 -0.33 -14.30 -1.53
N LEU A 177 0.45 -13.31 -1.10
CA LEU A 177 0.45 -11.98 -1.71
C LEU A 177 0.85 -12.03 -3.18
N GLU A 178 1.91 -12.76 -3.53
CA GLU A 178 2.36 -12.87 -4.93
C GLU A 178 1.33 -13.56 -5.83
N ALA A 179 0.58 -14.54 -5.32
CA ALA A 179 -0.51 -15.17 -6.05
C ALA A 179 -1.67 -14.21 -6.30
N GLN A 180 -2.02 -13.37 -5.32
CA GLN A 180 -3.04 -12.33 -5.47
C GLN A 180 -2.59 -11.22 -6.43
N ILE A 181 -1.33 -10.77 -6.35
CA ILE A 181 -0.76 -9.78 -7.27
C ILE A 181 -0.70 -10.33 -8.70
N ALA A 182 -0.38 -11.62 -8.90
CA ALA A 182 -0.41 -12.24 -10.21
C ALA A 182 -1.77 -12.07 -10.90
N LEU A 183 -2.86 -12.24 -10.15
CA LEU A 183 -4.22 -12.02 -10.62
C LEU A 183 -4.48 -10.54 -10.96
N ALA A 184 -4.00 -9.60 -10.14
CA ALA A 184 -4.13 -8.17 -10.43
C ALA A 184 -3.37 -7.76 -11.71
N VAL A 185 -2.17 -8.31 -11.93
CA VAL A 185 -1.40 -8.07 -13.17
C VAL A 185 -2.14 -8.62 -14.39
N GLU A 186 -2.68 -9.84 -14.28
CA GLU A 186 -3.45 -10.48 -15.34
C GLU A 186 -4.71 -9.67 -15.70
N LEU A 187 -5.47 -9.26 -14.69
CA LEU A 187 -6.74 -8.55 -14.85
C LEU A 187 -6.59 -7.04 -14.98
N ARG A 188 -5.38 -6.49 -14.90
CA ARG A 188 -5.11 -5.03 -14.89
C ARG A 188 -5.85 -4.30 -13.77
N ARG A 189 -5.70 -4.78 -12.54
CA ARG A 189 -6.33 -4.18 -11.35
C ARG A 189 -5.30 -3.42 -10.53
N SER A 190 -5.66 -2.21 -10.12
CA SER A 190 -4.88 -1.48 -9.13
C SER A 190 -5.01 -2.13 -7.76
N ILE A 191 -4.00 -1.92 -6.92
CA ILE A 191 -3.82 -2.65 -5.66
C ILE A 191 -3.79 -1.67 -4.49
N SER A 192 -4.52 -1.94 -3.42
CA SER A 192 -4.29 -1.33 -2.11
C SER A 192 -3.47 -2.29 -1.25
N LEU A 193 -2.23 -1.89 -0.93
CA LEU A 193 -1.18 -2.77 -0.40
C LEU A 193 -0.83 -2.44 1.06
N HIS A 194 -1.10 -3.39 1.94
CA HIS A 194 -0.69 -3.39 3.34
C HIS A 194 0.81 -3.70 3.53
N SER A 195 1.48 -2.91 4.37
CA SER A 195 2.91 -3.13 4.67
C SER A 195 3.31 -2.64 6.07
N VAL A 196 3.12 -3.50 7.08
CA VAL A 196 3.42 -3.19 8.49
C VAL A 196 4.66 -3.94 8.99
N LYS A 197 5.65 -3.17 9.48
CA LYS A 197 7.00 -3.66 9.89
C LYS A 197 7.70 -4.50 8.81
N ALA A 198 7.39 -4.22 7.54
CA ALA A 198 7.81 -5.01 6.40
C ALA A 198 8.56 -4.22 5.32
N GLN A 199 9.10 -3.02 5.62
CA GLN A 199 9.65 -2.09 4.62
C GLN A 199 10.64 -2.75 3.64
N GLN A 200 11.68 -3.41 4.15
CA GLN A 200 12.66 -4.09 3.28
C GLN A 200 12.03 -5.23 2.49
N VAL A 201 11.12 -5.99 3.11
CA VAL A 201 10.42 -7.10 2.45
C VAL A 201 9.55 -6.57 1.29
N THR A 202 8.87 -5.45 1.49
CA THR A 202 8.08 -4.76 0.48
C THR A 202 8.97 -4.22 -0.65
N LEU A 203 10.13 -3.64 -0.34
CA LEU A 203 11.10 -3.20 -1.36
C LEU A 203 11.61 -4.37 -2.22
N ASP A 204 11.94 -5.48 -1.58
CA ASP A 204 12.41 -6.69 -2.27
C ASP A 204 11.29 -7.30 -3.13
N LEU A 205 10.05 -7.31 -2.62
CA LEU A 205 8.87 -7.71 -3.38
C LEU A 205 8.70 -6.85 -4.63
N LEU A 206 8.68 -5.52 -4.51
CA LEU A 206 8.52 -4.59 -5.65
C LEU A 206 9.60 -4.81 -6.71
N LYS A 207 10.86 -5.05 -6.28
CA LYS A 207 11.96 -5.39 -7.18
C LYS A 207 11.68 -6.70 -7.93
N ARG A 208 11.29 -7.76 -7.21
CA ARG A 208 10.95 -9.06 -7.82
C ARG A 208 9.77 -8.96 -8.79
N LEU A 209 8.73 -8.20 -8.44
CA LEU A 209 7.56 -8.01 -9.29
C LEU A 209 7.92 -7.29 -10.59
N LYS A 210 8.74 -6.24 -10.51
CA LYS A 210 9.27 -5.54 -11.69
C LYS A 210 10.11 -6.47 -12.58
N GLU A 211 10.98 -7.29 -11.99
CA GLU A 211 11.81 -8.25 -12.74
C GLU A 211 10.97 -9.35 -13.40
N LYS A 212 9.97 -9.89 -12.68
CA LYS A 212 9.09 -10.97 -13.12
C LYS A 212 8.12 -10.54 -14.22
N TYR A 213 7.40 -9.43 -14.02
CA TYR A 213 6.32 -8.99 -14.91
C TYR A 213 6.75 -7.90 -15.91
N LYS A 214 7.95 -7.33 -15.76
CA LYS A 214 8.50 -6.32 -16.69
C LYS A 214 7.49 -5.20 -16.94
N GLU A 215 7.22 -4.84 -18.19
CA GLU A 215 6.27 -3.79 -18.58
C GLU A 215 4.85 -4.04 -18.03
N ASP A 216 4.44 -5.29 -17.83
CA ASP A 216 3.12 -5.60 -17.28
C ASP A 216 2.98 -5.16 -15.82
N PHE A 217 4.09 -5.05 -15.08
CA PHE A 217 4.09 -4.46 -13.74
C PHE A 217 3.69 -2.99 -13.77
N GLY A 218 4.17 -2.23 -14.76
CA GLY A 218 3.84 -0.80 -14.92
C GLY A 218 2.43 -0.54 -15.42
N LYS A 219 1.70 -1.58 -15.86
CA LYS A 219 0.30 -1.47 -16.34
C LYS A 219 -0.73 -1.60 -15.21
N ILE A 220 -0.29 -1.87 -13.98
CA ILE A 220 -1.11 -1.76 -12.77
C ILE A 220 -0.54 -0.68 -11.87
N ASN A 221 -1.39 -0.02 -11.07
CA ASN A 221 -0.95 0.89 -10.04
C ASN A 221 -1.09 0.26 -8.65
N ILE A 222 -0.24 0.66 -7.72
CA ILE A 222 -0.23 0.11 -6.36
C ILE A 222 -0.18 1.27 -5.38
N ASP A 223 -1.14 1.32 -4.48
CA ASP A 223 -1.18 2.25 -3.37
C ASP A 223 -0.59 1.59 -2.12
N LEU A 224 0.44 2.22 -1.54
CA LEU A 224 1.01 1.78 -0.27
C LEU A 224 0.19 2.37 0.87
N HIS A 225 -0.92 1.71 1.20
CA HIS A 225 -1.87 2.21 2.18
C HIS A 225 -1.26 2.31 3.58
N SER A 226 -1.57 3.41 4.27
CA SER A 226 -1.11 3.77 5.62
C SER A 226 0.36 3.41 5.90
N CYS A 227 1.25 3.49 4.90
CA CYS A 227 2.52 2.77 4.99
C CYS A 227 3.50 3.42 5.97
N GLY A 228 4.20 2.60 6.76
CA GLY A 228 5.19 3.06 7.74
C GLY A 228 6.57 3.37 7.15
N PHE A 229 6.65 3.88 5.92
CA PHE A 229 7.93 4.16 5.24
C PHE A 229 8.56 5.45 5.77
N SER A 230 9.89 5.50 5.81
CA SER A 230 10.58 6.79 5.99
C SER A 230 10.42 7.62 4.71
N ALA A 231 10.55 8.94 4.82
CA ALA A 231 10.43 9.82 3.66
C ALA A 231 11.54 9.58 2.62
N GLU A 232 12.73 9.17 3.07
CA GLU A 232 13.86 8.76 2.22
C GLU A 232 13.54 7.47 1.47
N SER A 233 12.99 6.47 2.18
CA SER A 233 12.57 5.20 1.58
C SER A 233 11.49 5.44 0.53
N TRP A 234 10.50 6.28 0.84
CA TRP A 234 9.47 6.67 -0.12
C TRP A 234 10.05 7.36 -1.35
N LYS A 235 10.99 8.31 -1.18
CA LYS A 235 11.64 8.97 -2.32
C LYS A 235 12.39 8.02 -3.24
N GLU A 236 13.07 7.04 -2.66
CA GLU A 236 13.74 6.01 -3.45
C GLU A 236 12.72 5.20 -4.27
N VAL A 237 11.64 4.77 -3.63
CA VAL A 237 10.55 4.00 -4.24
C VAL A 237 9.86 4.78 -5.35
N GLU A 238 9.44 6.00 -5.05
CA GLU A 238 8.85 6.94 -6.00
C GLU A 238 9.70 7.09 -7.26
N SER A 239 11.01 7.26 -7.11
CA SER A 239 11.89 7.50 -8.25
C SER A 239 11.98 6.29 -9.19
N LYS A 240 11.81 5.07 -8.65
CA LYS A 240 12.01 3.80 -9.37
C LYS A 240 10.74 3.24 -9.98
N TYR A 241 9.59 3.57 -9.40
CA TYR A 241 8.29 2.99 -9.72
C TYR A 241 7.23 4.09 -9.87
N PRO A 242 7.00 4.59 -11.10
CA PRO A 242 6.00 5.62 -11.37
C PRO A 242 4.58 5.21 -11.03
N ASN A 243 4.30 3.90 -11.05
CA ASN A 243 3.00 3.30 -10.79
C ASN A 243 2.68 3.09 -9.29
N LEU A 244 3.53 3.58 -8.37
CA LEU A 244 3.25 3.54 -6.94
C LEU A 244 2.62 4.84 -6.44
N PHE A 245 1.63 4.72 -5.57
CA PHE A 245 0.91 5.78 -4.88
C PHE A 245 1.05 5.62 -3.37
N LEU A 246 0.74 6.68 -2.64
CA LEU A 246 0.75 6.74 -1.19
C LEU A 246 -0.54 7.36 -0.69
N SER A 247 -1.33 6.59 0.03
CA SER A 247 -2.40 7.07 0.91
C SER A 247 -1.94 7.01 2.38
N LEU A 248 -2.54 7.87 3.20
CA LEU A 248 -2.31 7.92 4.65
C LEU A 248 -3.63 8.20 5.35
N SER A 249 -3.77 7.73 6.59
CA SER A 249 -4.91 8.01 7.47
C SER A 249 -4.49 8.75 8.73
N VAL A 250 -5.40 9.55 9.30
CA VAL A 250 -5.16 10.18 10.61
C VAL A 250 -5.17 9.10 11.71
N VAL A 251 -6.03 8.09 11.55
CA VAL A 251 -6.27 7.01 12.52
C VAL A 251 -5.01 6.17 12.76
N ILE A 252 -4.29 5.83 11.68
CA ILE A 252 -3.05 5.04 11.76
C ILE A 252 -1.83 5.95 11.82
N ASN A 253 -1.64 6.82 10.82
CA ASN A 253 -0.39 7.55 10.66
C ASN A 253 -0.28 8.77 11.58
N GLY A 254 -1.40 9.38 11.99
CA GLY A 254 -1.44 10.54 12.88
C GLY A 254 -0.86 10.30 14.28
N ARG A 255 -0.54 9.05 14.63
CA ARG A 255 0.10 8.66 15.90
C ARG A 255 1.59 8.99 15.98
N SER A 256 2.22 9.38 14.86
CA SER A 256 3.65 9.70 14.79
C SER A 256 3.86 10.93 13.91
N PRO A 257 4.70 11.91 14.29
CA PRO A 257 4.97 13.08 13.44
C PRO A 257 5.64 12.74 12.10
N SER A 258 6.16 11.51 11.93
CA SER A 258 6.80 11.07 10.68
C SER A 258 5.87 11.14 9.47
N TYR A 259 4.55 10.99 9.64
CA TYR A 259 3.62 11.08 8.52
C TYR A 259 3.59 12.47 7.90
N GLU A 260 3.78 13.54 8.68
CA GLU A 260 3.82 14.89 8.15
C GLU A 260 5.01 15.09 7.20
N VAL A 261 6.17 14.52 7.57
CA VAL A 261 7.39 14.55 6.75
C VAL A 261 7.15 13.77 5.45
N LEU A 262 6.50 12.62 5.55
CA LEU A 262 6.18 11.77 4.40
C LEU A 262 5.22 12.49 3.43
N ILE A 263 4.15 13.12 3.93
CA ILE A 263 3.24 13.95 3.14
C ILE A 263 4.03 15.04 2.42
N ARG A 264 4.84 15.84 3.13
CA ARG A 264 5.62 16.92 2.52
C ARG A 264 6.49 16.42 1.39
N LYS A 265 7.16 15.27 1.57
CA LYS A 265 8.09 14.72 0.60
C LYS A 265 7.40 14.02 -0.57
N CYS A 266 6.27 13.36 -0.43
CA CYS A 266 5.58 12.68 -1.53
C CYS A 266 5.34 13.60 -2.74
N SER A 267 5.47 13.12 -3.97
CA SER A 267 5.14 13.96 -5.13
C SER A 267 3.65 14.38 -5.08
N PRO A 268 3.33 15.62 -5.50
CA PRO A 268 1.96 16.14 -5.55
C PRO A 268 0.96 15.27 -6.29
N ASP A 269 1.45 14.45 -7.21
CA ASP A 269 0.66 13.70 -8.18
C ASP A 269 0.46 12.23 -7.78
N ARG A 270 1.05 11.80 -6.65
CA ARG A 270 1.05 10.42 -6.14
C ARG A 270 0.51 10.26 -4.72
N ILE A 271 0.02 11.34 -4.13
CA ILE A 271 -0.60 11.32 -2.81
C ILE A 271 -2.12 11.11 -2.95
N LEU A 272 -2.65 10.23 -2.11
CA LEU A 272 -4.07 9.95 -1.92
C LEU A 272 -4.44 10.19 -0.43
N SER A 273 -5.73 10.16 -0.12
CA SER A 273 -6.25 10.28 1.26
C SER A 273 -7.16 9.09 1.59
N GLU A 274 -7.09 8.62 2.82
CA GLU A 274 -7.94 7.54 3.32
C GLU A 274 -8.35 7.77 4.78
N SER A 275 -9.42 7.10 5.21
CA SER A 275 -9.82 7.05 6.61
C SER A 275 -9.17 5.91 7.37
N ASP A 276 -8.97 4.76 6.69
CA ASP A 276 -8.66 3.46 7.30
C ASP A 276 -9.57 3.16 8.53
N TYR A 277 -10.86 3.46 8.36
CA TYR A 277 -11.85 3.36 9.43
C TYR A 277 -12.91 2.31 9.12
N ASN A 278 -13.49 1.74 10.18
CA ASN A 278 -14.42 0.61 10.10
C ASN A 278 -15.90 1.01 10.23
N GLU A 279 -16.19 2.27 10.56
CA GLU A 279 -17.56 2.79 10.65
C GLU A 279 -17.80 3.80 9.54
N ILE A 280 -18.64 3.43 8.57
CA ILE A 280 -18.88 4.26 7.39
C ILE A 280 -19.42 5.65 7.73
N GLY A 281 -20.22 5.75 8.80
CA GLY A 281 -20.82 7.02 9.25
C GLY A 281 -19.80 8.07 9.71
N ASN A 282 -18.57 7.66 10.04
CA ASN A 282 -17.50 8.57 10.47
C ASN A 282 -16.37 8.67 9.43
N SER A 283 -16.45 7.90 8.34
CA SER A 283 -15.39 7.82 7.32
C SER A 283 -15.11 9.19 6.69
N THR A 284 -16.16 9.96 6.41
CA THR A 284 -16.07 11.28 5.76
C THR A 284 -15.23 12.24 6.58
N GLU A 285 -15.46 12.33 7.89
CA GLU A 285 -14.73 13.22 8.80
C GLU A 285 -13.26 12.82 8.89
N TYR A 286 -12.95 11.53 8.99
CA TYR A 286 -11.56 11.06 9.05
C TYR A 286 -10.81 11.27 7.73
N THR A 287 -11.44 11.02 6.59
CA THR A 287 -10.85 11.34 5.28
C THR A 287 -10.65 12.85 5.14
N TRP A 288 -11.62 13.66 5.56
CA TRP A 288 -11.52 15.12 5.50
C TRP A 288 -10.41 15.69 6.38
N ASP A 289 -10.22 15.15 7.59
CA ASP A 289 -9.11 15.54 8.46
C ASP A 289 -7.75 15.25 7.81
N MET A 290 -7.63 14.13 7.08
CA MET A 290 -6.42 13.85 6.31
C MET A 290 -6.26 14.82 5.14
N ILE A 291 -7.33 15.11 4.39
CA ILE A 291 -7.30 16.07 3.28
C ILE A 291 -6.85 17.45 3.77
N CYS A 292 -7.40 17.92 4.89
CA CYS A 292 -6.97 19.16 5.55
C CYS A 292 -5.49 19.11 5.95
N SER A 293 -5.02 17.97 6.46
CA SER A 293 -3.61 17.76 6.78
C SER A 293 -2.73 17.84 5.53
N VAL A 294 -3.13 17.18 4.43
CA VAL A 294 -2.42 17.25 3.15
C VAL A 294 -2.35 18.68 2.63
N ALA A 295 -3.48 19.41 2.63
CA ALA A 295 -3.54 20.80 2.19
C ALA A 295 -2.56 21.69 2.96
N ARG A 296 -2.64 21.65 4.31
CA ARG A 296 -1.75 22.40 5.21
C ARG A 296 -0.28 22.06 4.99
N LEU A 297 0.04 20.77 4.83
CA LEU A 297 1.42 20.31 4.72
C LEU A 297 2.02 20.57 3.33
N LYS A 298 1.18 20.64 2.30
CA LYS A 298 1.57 20.96 0.93
C LYS A 298 1.51 22.45 0.60
N GLY A 299 0.83 23.25 1.43
CA GLY A 299 0.56 24.65 1.15
C GLY A 299 -0.45 24.81 0.01
N TRP A 300 -1.41 23.89 -0.11
CA TRP A 300 -2.50 23.99 -1.08
C TRP A 300 -3.72 24.64 -0.45
N ASN A 301 -4.48 25.36 -1.27
CA ASN A 301 -5.78 25.90 -0.87
C ASN A 301 -6.76 24.75 -0.58
N ILE A 302 -7.81 25.03 0.19
CA ILE A 302 -8.89 24.10 0.45
C ILE A 302 -10.15 24.66 -0.20
N GLU A 303 -10.76 23.88 -1.09
CA GLU A 303 -12.08 24.16 -1.63
C GLU A 303 -13.15 23.85 -0.58
N THR A 304 -14.01 24.82 -0.24
CA THR A 304 -14.97 24.67 0.88
C THR A 304 -16.43 24.96 0.53
N GLU A 305 -16.71 25.89 -0.39
CA GLU A 305 -18.08 26.42 -0.57
C GLU A 305 -18.76 25.96 -1.87
N SER A 306 -18.12 26.16 -3.04
CA SER A 306 -18.69 25.83 -4.35
C SER A 306 -17.70 25.10 -5.24
N TRP A 307 -18.23 24.25 -6.12
CA TRP A 307 -17.48 23.57 -7.17
C TRP A 307 -17.93 24.06 -8.55
N ASN A 308 -16.99 24.19 -9.48
CA ASN A 308 -17.31 24.48 -10.87
C ASN A 308 -16.38 23.67 -11.77
N ASP A 309 -16.91 22.73 -12.53
CA ASP A 309 -16.11 21.87 -13.41
C ASP A 309 -15.37 22.65 -14.52
N ASP A 310 -15.81 23.87 -14.83
CA ASP A 310 -15.26 24.74 -15.88
C ASP A 310 -14.94 26.14 -15.32
N ASP A 311 -14.22 26.20 -14.20
CA ASP A 311 -13.74 27.46 -13.64
C ASP A 311 -12.52 28.04 -14.39
N GLY A 312 -12.01 27.32 -15.39
CA GLY A 312 -10.84 27.72 -16.16
C GLY A 312 -9.54 27.81 -15.34
N LEU A 313 -9.53 27.29 -14.10
CA LEU A 313 -8.38 27.39 -13.22
C LEU A 313 -7.21 26.56 -13.74
N GLU A 314 -6.02 27.16 -13.72
CA GLU A 314 -4.80 26.42 -14.00
C GLU A 314 -4.49 25.44 -12.85
N GLU A 315 -3.77 24.35 -13.14
CA GLU A 315 -3.42 23.35 -12.12
C GLU A 315 -2.68 23.95 -10.91
N LYS A 316 -1.96 25.06 -11.08
CA LYS A 316 -1.27 25.76 -9.98
C LYS A 316 -2.26 26.40 -8.98
N GLU A 317 -3.47 26.71 -9.41
CA GLU A 317 -4.53 27.38 -8.63
C GLU A 317 -5.45 26.38 -7.94
N TRP A 318 -5.44 25.12 -8.37
CA TRP A 318 -6.23 24.05 -7.76
C TRP A 318 -5.92 23.91 -6.27
N GLY A 319 -6.98 23.76 -5.48
CA GLY A 319 -6.87 23.34 -4.09
C GLY A 319 -6.62 21.84 -3.97
N VAL A 320 -6.70 21.35 -2.75
CA VAL A 320 -6.39 19.96 -2.41
C VAL A 320 -7.37 18.98 -3.03
N VAL A 321 -8.66 19.32 -3.12
CA VAL A 321 -9.71 18.38 -3.55
C VAL A 321 -9.53 18.04 -5.02
N ARG A 322 -9.38 19.03 -5.90
CA ARG A 322 -9.10 18.80 -7.34
C ARG A 322 -7.84 17.99 -7.56
N ARG A 323 -6.78 18.26 -6.78
CA ARG A 323 -5.50 17.55 -6.89
C ARG A 323 -5.64 16.09 -6.50
N LEU A 324 -6.29 15.80 -5.38
CA LEU A 324 -6.50 14.43 -4.91
C LEU A 324 -7.47 13.66 -5.81
N GLU A 325 -8.52 14.30 -6.31
CA GLU A 325 -9.43 13.69 -7.28
C GLU A 325 -8.70 13.32 -8.58
N ARG A 326 -7.85 14.21 -9.10
CA ARG A 326 -6.98 13.89 -10.25
C ARG A 326 -6.03 12.73 -9.94
N ASN A 327 -5.41 12.72 -8.76
CA ASN A 327 -4.50 11.64 -8.38
C ASN A 327 -5.23 10.30 -8.27
N TRP A 328 -6.44 10.29 -7.73
CA TRP A 328 -7.32 9.12 -7.69
C TRP A 328 -7.60 8.60 -9.10
N ARG A 329 -8.04 9.47 -10.03
CA ARG A 329 -8.28 9.09 -11.44
C ARG A 329 -7.03 8.50 -12.11
N ARG A 330 -5.83 8.96 -11.74
CA ARG A 330 -4.57 8.36 -12.22
C ARG A 330 -4.29 7.00 -11.61
N PHE A 331 -4.60 6.82 -10.33
CA PHE A 331 -4.42 5.55 -9.62
C PHE A 331 -5.34 4.45 -10.16
N VAL A 332 -6.62 4.73 -10.38
CA VAL A 332 -7.58 3.75 -10.94
C VAL A 332 -7.57 3.67 -12.46
N GLY A 333 -6.92 4.63 -13.13
CA GLY A 333 -6.76 4.65 -14.58
C GLY A 333 -5.74 3.64 -15.11
N PRO A 334 -5.40 3.71 -16.41
CA PRO A 334 -4.35 2.87 -17.00
C PRO A 334 -3.03 3.00 -16.24
N GLY A 335 -2.28 1.90 -16.12
CA GLY A 335 -1.01 1.94 -15.42
C GLY A 335 -0.01 2.92 -16.04
N LEU A 336 0.77 3.58 -15.17
CA LEU A 336 1.66 4.68 -15.52
C LEU A 336 2.99 4.26 -16.18
N GLY A 337 3.17 2.96 -16.43
CA GLY A 337 4.40 2.40 -16.97
C GLY A 337 5.52 2.30 -15.93
N LEU A 338 6.73 1.96 -16.40
CA LEU A 338 7.93 1.91 -15.58
C LEU A 338 8.83 3.11 -15.89
N ALA A 339 9.63 3.52 -14.90
CA ALA A 339 10.65 4.54 -15.12
C ALA A 339 11.57 4.11 -16.27
N SER A 340 11.82 5.01 -17.22
CA SER A 340 12.78 4.76 -18.28
C SER A 340 14.15 4.46 -17.67
N ALA A 341 14.85 3.46 -18.21
CA ALA A 341 16.21 3.19 -17.80
C ALA A 341 17.04 4.44 -18.13
N THR A 342 17.40 5.23 -17.12
CA THR A 342 18.35 6.32 -17.32
C THR A 342 19.63 5.68 -17.84
N PRO A 343 20.17 6.09 -19.00
CA PRO A 343 21.45 5.57 -19.45
C PRO A 343 22.46 5.86 -18.35
N ARG A 344 23.10 4.81 -17.81
CA ARG A 344 24.29 5.00 -16.98
C ARG A 344 25.28 5.75 -17.86
N VAL A 345 25.46 7.05 -17.63
CA VAL A 345 26.55 7.81 -18.23
C VAL A 345 27.82 7.15 -17.73
N GLY A 346 28.41 6.31 -18.58
CA GLY A 346 29.67 5.66 -18.31
C GLY A 346 30.67 6.73 -17.94
N ARG A 347 31.22 6.62 -16.74
CA ARG A 347 32.39 7.39 -16.32
C ARG A 347 33.49 7.06 -17.34
N ARG A 348 33.71 7.94 -18.32
CA ARG A 348 34.82 7.84 -19.27
C ARG A 348 36.10 7.72 -18.43
N THR A 349 36.66 6.51 -18.40
CA THR A 349 38.06 6.30 -18.04
C THR A 349 38.86 7.11 -19.05
N ARG A 350 39.57 8.15 -18.58
CA ARG A 350 40.59 8.81 -19.38
C ARG A 350 41.74 7.82 -19.53
N HIS A 351 41.73 7.06 -20.63
CA HIS A 351 42.98 6.52 -21.17
C HIS A 351 43.76 7.71 -21.70
N LEU A 352 44.88 8.00 -21.03
CA LEU A 352 45.93 8.86 -21.55
C LEU A 352 46.67 8.04 -22.59
N ASP A 353 46.47 8.35 -23.86
CA ASP A 353 47.40 8.09 -24.94
C ASP A 353 47.07 9.11 -26.05
N ASP A 354 47.80 10.22 -26.05
CA ASP A 354 47.86 11.12 -27.21
C ASP A 354 49.34 11.49 -27.45
N PRO A 355 49.93 11.04 -28.57
CA PRO A 355 51.29 11.41 -28.95
C PRO A 355 51.31 12.70 -29.77
N ALA A 356 52.36 13.49 -29.52
CA ALA A 356 52.90 14.57 -30.35
C ALA A 356 52.23 15.96 -30.25
N HIS A 357 52.91 16.89 -29.56
CA HIS A 357 53.58 17.97 -30.30
C HIS A 357 54.73 18.62 -29.51
N LYS A 358 55.94 18.36 -29.99
CA LYS A 358 57.17 19.18 -30.05
C LYS A 358 57.29 20.40 -29.11
N TRP A 359 58.27 20.34 -28.21
CA TRP A 359 58.91 21.50 -27.59
C TRP A 359 60.37 21.61 -28.08
N ASN A 360 60.76 22.82 -28.49
CA ASN A 360 62.07 23.18 -29.05
C ASN A 360 62.92 23.93 -28.00
N GLY A 361 64.19 23.55 -27.87
CA GLY A 361 65.27 24.35 -27.25
C GLY A 361 65.23 24.40 -25.71
N GLU A 362 66.33 24.42 -24.96
CA GLU A 362 67.78 24.38 -25.22
C GLU A 362 68.42 23.92 -23.89
N TRP A 363 69.56 23.25 -23.96
CA TRP A 363 70.35 22.84 -22.80
C TRP A 363 71.27 23.99 -22.37
N VAL A 364 71.23 24.36 -21.08
CA VAL A 364 72.33 25.08 -20.43
C VAL A 364 72.76 24.23 -19.24
N ASP A 365 74.00 23.80 -19.32
CA ASP A 365 74.78 23.08 -18.31
C ASP A 365 75.61 24.13 -17.56
N GLU A 366 75.57 24.14 -16.23
CA GLU A 366 76.63 24.74 -15.42
C GLU A 366 76.63 24.18 -13.98
N SER A 367 77.52 23.21 -13.82
CA SER A 367 78.36 22.89 -12.67
C SER A 367 78.32 23.76 -11.40
N SER A 368 78.24 23.05 -10.27
CA SER A 368 79.07 23.15 -9.04
C SER A 368 79.17 24.48 -8.27
N GLU A 369 78.79 24.46 -6.98
CA GLU A 369 79.72 24.44 -5.82
C GLU A 369 79.04 24.93 -4.51
N SER A 370 79.44 24.27 -3.41
CA SER A 370 79.43 24.76 -2.01
C SER A 370 78.05 25.04 -1.37
N GLY A 371 77.74 24.63 -0.14
CA GLY A 371 78.54 24.28 1.02
C GLY A 371 77.97 25.05 2.22
N VAL A 372 77.66 24.32 3.31
CA VAL A 372 77.56 24.80 4.71
C VAL A 372 76.46 25.85 4.97
N GLU A 373 75.44 25.59 5.79
CA GLU A 373 75.49 25.33 7.23
C GLU A 373 74.15 24.75 7.72
#